data_AF-A0A9P1D261-F1
#
_entry.id   AF-A0A9P1D261-F1
#
_cell.length_a   1.000
_cell.length_b   1.000
_cell.length_c   1.000
_cell.angle_alpha   90.00
_cell.angle_beta   90.00
_cell.angle_gamma   90.00
#
_symmetry.space_group_name_H-M   'P 1'
#
loop_
_entity.id
_entity.type
_entity.pdbx_description
1 polymer ?
#
loop_
_entity_poly.entity_id
_entity_poly.type
_entity_poly.pdbx_seq_one_letter_code
_entity_poly.pdbx_strand_id
1 'polypeptide(L)'
;MSKQSEVKAPPCCASPEQDAIGRSRARDEEEEEEEEAPAETGKVKRRKKEFAWMDSDDEASGSDEEEREEAPPKEERKQSSRKEDSDVEERRRETSDSEEPAQSVPNCAAEVQSLGQMMRLMESWQRQRGRILRLPMAELSQVCQACARVKYFDSQSFADIIAAVKVHLRSYVQLKADDVGGVLSGLADVNAYDKEVFDLAASAMNRTAGHLQRPARKVILDAFKKVNHRSNSLREMSEHEAKARYDERCSEVAASWQRPGSTSTTWRGFG
;
A
#
# COMPACT_ATOMS: atom_id res chain seq x y z
N MET A 1 57.32 11.31 -33.33
CA MET A 1 56.28 11.83 -34.25
C MET A 1 54.97 11.84 -33.49
N SER A 2 54.71 12.92 -32.75
CA SER A 2 53.56 13.06 -31.85
C SER A 2 52.35 13.55 -32.63
N LYS A 3 51.27 12.76 -32.65
CA LYS A 3 49.98 13.17 -33.23
C LYS A 3 49.15 13.81 -32.13
N GLN A 4 49.00 15.13 -32.20
CA GLN A 4 48.05 15.90 -31.41
C GLN A 4 46.64 15.57 -31.90
N SER A 5 45.79 15.06 -31.01
CA SER A 5 44.35 14.88 -31.25
C SER A 5 43.62 16.11 -30.74
N GLU A 6 43.11 16.89 -31.68
CA GLU A 6 42.31 18.09 -31.49
C GLU A 6 40.90 17.71 -30.98
N VAL A 7 40.56 18.13 -29.76
CA VAL A 7 39.25 17.89 -29.14
C VAL A 7 38.31 19.03 -29.55
N LYS A 8 37.41 18.73 -30.48
CA LYS A 8 36.36 19.63 -30.97
C LYS A 8 35.21 19.69 -29.96
N ALA A 9 35.05 20.82 -29.29
CA ALA A 9 33.94 21.08 -28.35
C ALA A 9 32.58 21.19 -29.10
N PRO A 10 31.48 20.70 -28.51
CA PRO A 10 30.14 20.86 -29.07
C PRO A 10 29.60 22.30 -28.90
N PRO A 11 28.77 22.78 -29.84
CA PRO A 11 28.24 24.14 -29.82
C PRO A 11 27.19 24.35 -28.72
N CYS A 12 27.30 25.52 -28.08
CA CYS A 12 26.34 26.07 -27.13
C CYS A 12 24.97 26.25 -27.78
N CYS A 13 23.95 25.56 -27.27
CA CYS A 13 22.56 25.83 -27.62
C CYS A 13 22.08 27.09 -26.89
N ALA A 14 21.79 28.11 -27.69
CA ALA A 14 21.20 29.37 -27.30
C ALA A 14 19.80 29.19 -26.69
N SER A 15 19.53 29.90 -25.60
CA SER A 15 18.21 30.08 -25.02
C SER A 15 17.45 31.17 -25.78
N PRO A 16 16.18 30.97 -26.16
CA PRO A 16 15.29 32.06 -26.54
C PRO A 16 14.66 32.68 -25.29
N GLU A 17 15.20 33.84 -24.95
CA GLU A 17 14.58 34.92 -24.20
C GLU A 17 13.38 35.44 -25.01
N GLN A 18 12.15 35.28 -24.50
CA GLN A 18 11.01 36.09 -24.94
C GLN A 18 10.07 36.40 -23.78
N ASP A 19 10.07 37.69 -23.46
CA ASP A 19 9.12 38.43 -22.66
C ASP A 19 7.66 38.21 -23.07
N ALA A 20 6.78 38.05 -22.07
CA ALA A 20 5.39 38.42 -22.21
C ALA A 20 4.84 38.91 -20.85
N ILE A 21 4.96 40.22 -20.68
CA ILE A 21 4.27 41.06 -19.72
C ILE A 21 2.75 40.92 -19.94
N GLY A 22 2.04 40.36 -18.96
CA GLY A 22 0.59 40.15 -18.99
C GLY A 22 -0.09 40.75 -17.76
N ARG A 23 -0.65 41.92 -17.95
CA ARG A 23 -1.34 42.82 -17.01
C ARG A 23 -2.46 42.16 -16.17
N SER A 24 -2.46 42.52 -14.89
CA SER A 24 -3.58 43.09 -14.13
C SER A 24 -4.99 42.53 -14.36
N ARG A 25 -5.52 41.85 -13.33
CA ARG A 25 -6.90 42.08 -12.91
C ARG A 25 -7.03 41.85 -11.40
N ALA A 26 -6.94 42.95 -10.67
CA ALA A 26 -7.55 43.06 -9.35
C ALA A 26 -9.05 42.85 -9.52
N ARG A 27 -9.62 41.93 -8.73
CA ARG A 27 -11.04 41.87 -8.47
C ARG A 27 -11.18 41.84 -6.96
N ASP A 28 -11.32 43.04 -6.41
CA ASP A 28 -12.11 43.29 -5.21
C ASP A 28 -13.46 42.62 -5.39
N GLU A 29 -13.83 41.77 -4.43
CA GLU A 29 -15.21 41.43 -4.12
C GLU A 29 -15.25 41.22 -2.61
N GLU A 30 -15.58 42.33 -1.94
CA GLU A 30 -16.04 42.42 -0.56
C GLU A 30 -17.38 41.68 -0.38
N GLU A 31 -17.57 41.21 0.85
CA GLU A 31 -18.85 41.01 1.56
C GLU A 31 -19.94 40.12 0.94
N GLU A 32 -20.28 39.04 1.64
CA GLU A 32 -21.49 39.02 2.49
C GLU A 32 -21.52 37.74 3.35
N GLU A 33 -21.61 37.94 4.67
CA GLU A 33 -22.08 36.95 5.64
C GLU A 33 -23.57 36.67 5.38
N GLU A 34 -23.90 35.45 4.97
CA GLU A 34 -25.24 34.89 5.17
C GLU A 34 -25.13 33.57 5.95
N GLU A 35 -25.49 33.65 7.23
CA GLU A 35 -26.01 32.52 7.98
C GLU A 35 -27.33 32.06 7.33
N GLU A 36 -27.31 30.95 6.58
CA GLU A 36 -28.53 30.18 6.34
C GLU A 36 -28.31 28.67 6.50
N ALA A 37 -29.34 28.06 7.07
CA ALA A 37 -29.46 26.73 7.64
C ALA A 37 -29.33 25.58 6.60
N PRO A 38 -29.23 24.31 7.04
CA PRO A 38 -28.77 23.21 6.20
C PRO A 38 -29.84 22.74 5.21
N ALA A 39 -29.57 22.90 3.92
CA ALA A 39 -30.32 22.26 2.86
C ALA A 39 -29.96 20.77 2.77
N GLU A 40 -30.79 19.94 3.41
CA GLU A 40 -31.07 18.60 2.90
C GLU A 40 -31.43 18.69 1.42
N THR A 41 -30.73 17.96 0.53
CA THR A 41 -31.32 17.26 -0.63
C THR A 41 -30.23 16.64 -1.50
N GLY A 42 -30.18 15.31 -1.49
CA GLY A 42 -29.29 14.57 -2.39
C GLY A 42 -29.37 13.05 -2.23
N LYS A 43 -30.55 12.50 -1.91
CA LYS A 43 -30.78 11.05 -1.89
C LYS A 43 -30.66 10.52 -3.31
N VAL A 44 -29.47 10.04 -3.69
CA VAL A 44 -29.25 9.24 -4.90
C VAL A 44 -30.03 7.95 -4.74
N LYS A 45 -31.22 7.89 -5.35
CA LYS A 45 -32.07 6.70 -5.43
C LYS A 45 -31.32 5.61 -6.19
N ARG A 46 -30.72 4.68 -5.44
CA ARG A 46 -30.23 3.41 -6.01
C ARG A 46 -31.45 2.65 -6.51
N ARG A 47 -31.58 2.52 -7.83
CA ARG A 47 -32.55 1.61 -8.46
C ARG A 47 -32.21 0.19 -8.01
N LYS A 48 -33.05 -0.37 -7.13
CA LYS A 48 -33.09 -1.81 -6.86
C LYS A 48 -33.52 -2.48 -8.17
N LYS A 49 -32.68 -3.37 -8.70
CA LYS A 49 -33.12 -4.36 -9.68
C LYS A 49 -33.87 -5.43 -8.90
N GLU A 50 -35.19 -5.30 -8.92
CA GLU A 50 -36.12 -6.29 -8.39
C GLU A 50 -36.13 -7.46 -9.39
N PHE A 51 -35.48 -8.55 -9.01
CA PHE A 51 -35.67 -9.86 -9.63
C PHE A 51 -36.96 -10.43 -9.05
N ALA A 52 -38.06 -10.30 -9.78
CA ALA A 52 -39.39 -10.75 -9.38
C ALA A 52 -39.91 -11.84 -10.33
N TRP A 53 -39.28 -13.01 -10.36
CA TRP A 53 -39.75 -14.26 -10.98
C TRP A 53 -38.96 -15.37 -10.27
N MET A 54 -39.42 -16.31 -9.46
CA MET A 54 -40.70 -16.97 -9.17
C MET A 54 -40.56 -17.40 -7.69
N ASP A 55 -41.51 -17.11 -6.80
CA ASP A 55 -42.76 -17.84 -6.59
C ASP A 55 -42.56 -19.34 -6.32
N SER A 56 -42.44 -19.68 -5.03
CA SER A 56 -43.03 -20.88 -4.39
C SER A 56 -42.98 -20.66 -2.88
N ASP A 57 -44.00 -19.95 -2.39
CA ASP A 57 -44.97 -20.49 -1.43
C ASP A 57 -44.46 -21.59 -0.48
N ASP A 58 -44.14 -21.22 0.77
CA ASP A 58 -44.39 -22.09 1.92
C ASP A 58 -44.57 -21.24 3.19
N GLU A 59 -45.73 -21.38 3.79
CA GLU A 59 -46.24 -20.61 4.92
C GLU A 59 -45.73 -21.16 6.26
N ALA A 60 -45.10 -20.33 7.10
CA ALA A 60 -45.01 -20.59 8.54
C ALA A 60 -44.81 -19.32 9.37
N SER A 61 -45.94 -18.70 9.71
CA SER A 61 -46.30 -18.13 11.03
C SER A 61 -45.25 -18.17 12.16
N GLY A 62 -45.03 -17.00 12.77
CA GLY A 62 -44.60 -16.81 14.17
C GLY A 62 -43.80 -15.50 14.31
N SER A 63 -44.36 -14.40 14.84
CA SER A 63 -44.42 -14.06 16.29
C SER A 63 -43.09 -14.42 17.01
N ASP A 64 -42.40 -13.58 17.74
CA ASP A 64 -42.79 -12.38 18.47
C ASP A 64 -41.50 -11.68 18.93
N GLU A 65 -41.70 -10.50 19.51
CA GLU A 65 -40.79 -9.79 20.42
C GLU A 65 -39.88 -10.70 21.28
N GLU A 66 -38.65 -10.26 21.54
CA GLU A 66 -38.26 -9.89 22.92
C GLU A 66 -36.84 -9.31 23.01
N GLU A 67 -36.77 -8.18 23.69
CA GLU A 67 -35.59 -7.64 24.36
C GLU A 67 -34.91 -8.69 25.24
N ARG A 68 -33.58 -8.69 25.31
CA ARG A 68 -32.91 -9.15 26.53
C ARG A 68 -31.58 -8.46 26.77
N GLU A 69 -31.60 -7.68 27.85
CA GLU A 69 -30.45 -7.16 28.56
C GLU A 69 -29.65 -8.26 29.31
N GLU A 70 -28.48 -7.84 29.82
CA GLU A 70 -27.77 -8.34 31.02
C GLU A 70 -27.00 -9.69 31.01
N ALA A 71 -25.68 -9.57 30.79
CA ALA A 71 -24.56 -9.88 31.73
C ALA A 71 -24.40 -11.33 32.35
N PRO A 72 -23.36 -11.62 33.19
CA PRO A 72 -22.11 -12.31 32.81
C PRO A 72 -21.86 -13.66 33.55
N PRO A 73 -20.61 -14.00 33.94
CA PRO A 73 -19.78 -15.13 33.47
C PRO A 73 -20.01 -16.47 34.21
N LYS A 74 -19.56 -17.59 33.61
CA LYS A 74 -19.41 -18.86 34.33
C LYS A 74 -18.00 -19.45 34.21
N GLU A 75 -17.40 -19.41 35.40
CA GLU A 75 -16.30 -20.14 35.97
C GLU A 75 -16.38 -21.67 35.82
N GLU A 76 -15.21 -22.30 36.00
CA GLU A 76 -14.99 -23.70 36.41
C GLU A 76 -15.38 -24.84 35.45
N ARG A 77 -14.38 -25.62 35.00
CA ARG A 77 -14.17 -26.99 35.52
C ARG A 77 -13.05 -27.81 34.84
N LYS A 78 -12.35 -28.52 35.74
CA LYS A 78 -11.80 -29.88 35.62
C LYS A 78 -10.43 -30.07 34.98
N GLN A 79 -9.44 -29.98 35.87
CA GLN A 79 -8.36 -30.96 35.97
C GLN A 79 -8.91 -32.40 35.87
N SER A 80 -8.38 -33.20 34.94
CA SER A 80 -8.46 -34.66 35.00
C SER A 80 -7.05 -35.23 34.85
N SER A 81 -6.50 -35.60 35.99
CA SER A 81 -5.37 -36.52 36.12
C SER A 81 -5.74 -37.89 35.56
N ARG A 82 -4.99 -38.38 34.57
CA ARG A 82 -4.94 -39.82 34.27
C ARG A 82 -3.48 -40.24 34.02
N LYS A 83 -2.88 -40.75 35.09
CA LYS A 83 -1.78 -41.72 35.06
C LYS A 83 -2.35 -43.06 34.61
N GLU A 84 -1.66 -43.73 33.71
CA GLU A 84 -1.57 -45.19 33.51
C GLU A 84 -0.71 -45.36 32.22
N ASP A 85 0.59 -45.57 32.35
CA ASP A 85 1.21 -46.91 32.37
C ASP A 85 0.76 -47.78 31.19
N SER A 86 1.48 -47.64 30.06
CA SER A 86 1.59 -48.69 29.07
C SER A 86 3.05 -48.82 28.63
N ASP A 87 3.75 -49.62 29.43
CA ASP A 87 4.99 -50.31 29.11
C ASP A 87 4.79 -51.14 27.83
N VAL A 88 5.26 -50.63 26.68
CA VAL A 88 5.31 -51.37 25.41
C VAL A 88 6.65 -51.11 24.75
N GLU A 89 7.60 -52.00 25.07
CA GLU A 89 8.40 -52.75 24.10
C GLU A 89 8.87 -51.97 22.86
N GLU A 90 10.02 -51.32 23.02
CA GLU A 90 11.27 -51.67 22.34
C GLU A 90 11.14 -52.29 20.92
N ARG A 91 10.48 -51.58 19.99
CA ARG A 91 10.84 -51.67 18.56
C ARG A 91 11.64 -50.45 18.17
N ARG A 92 12.94 -50.60 18.43
CA ARG A 92 14.09 -49.88 17.87
C ARG A 92 13.99 -49.82 16.34
N ARG A 93 13.08 -49.00 15.83
CA ARG A 93 13.14 -48.49 14.47
C ARG A 93 14.26 -47.46 14.51
N GLU A 94 15.33 -47.81 13.85
CA GLU A 94 16.28 -46.88 13.24
C GLU A 94 15.47 -45.95 12.33
N THR A 95 14.77 -44.98 12.93
CA THR A 95 14.29 -43.81 12.22
C THR A 95 15.55 -43.07 11.89
N SER A 96 15.98 -43.23 10.63
CA SER A 96 17.01 -42.44 10.00
C SER A 96 16.99 -41.06 10.62
N ASP A 97 18.09 -40.75 11.29
CA ASP A 97 18.58 -39.42 11.61
C ASP A 97 18.70 -38.67 10.28
N SER A 98 17.56 -38.34 9.68
CA SER A 98 17.46 -37.27 8.71
C SER A 98 17.69 -36.04 9.57
N GLU A 99 18.97 -35.71 9.71
CA GLU A 99 19.46 -34.39 10.11
C GLU A 99 18.66 -33.38 9.29
N GLU A 100 17.51 -32.95 9.82
CA GLU A 100 16.74 -31.88 9.24
C GLU A 100 17.70 -30.69 9.32
N PRO A 101 18.24 -30.21 8.18
CA PRO A 101 19.39 -29.33 8.20
C PRO A 101 19.01 -28.13 9.04
N ALA A 102 19.72 -27.95 10.17
CA ALA A 102 19.40 -26.97 11.20
C ALA A 102 18.98 -25.67 10.51
N GLN A 103 17.67 -25.41 10.46
CA GLN A 103 17.12 -24.44 9.53
C GLN A 103 17.75 -23.09 9.88
N SER A 104 18.68 -22.63 9.04
CA SER A 104 19.50 -21.47 9.32
C SER A 104 18.61 -20.25 9.48
N VAL A 105 19.00 -19.36 10.40
CA VAL A 105 18.31 -18.07 10.55
C VAL A 105 18.47 -17.33 9.22
N PRO A 106 17.37 -16.88 8.58
CA PRO A 106 17.45 -16.18 7.31
C PRO A 106 18.32 -14.93 7.46
N ASN A 107 19.15 -14.65 6.46
CA ASN A 107 20.11 -13.55 6.53
C ASN A 107 19.43 -12.20 6.27
N CYS A 108 18.33 -12.20 5.51
CA CYS A 108 17.56 -11.00 5.18
C CYS A 108 16.05 -11.25 5.27
N ALA A 109 15.28 -10.16 5.41
CA ALA A 109 13.82 -10.25 5.48
C ALA A 109 13.19 -10.71 4.15
N ALA A 110 13.85 -10.48 3.02
CA ALA A 110 13.38 -10.94 1.72
C ALA A 110 13.30 -12.47 1.61
N GLU A 111 14.20 -13.21 2.29
CA GLU A 111 14.26 -14.68 2.27
C GLU A 111 13.17 -15.34 3.12
N VAL A 112 12.50 -14.58 4.00
CA VAL A 112 11.52 -15.13 4.93
C VAL A 112 10.27 -15.61 4.16
N GLN A 113 10.06 -16.92 4.17
CA GLN A 113 8.91 -17.59 3.54
C GLN A 113 7.94 -18.19 4.55
N SER A 114 8.41 -18.51 5.77
CA SER A 114 7.59 -19.12 6.82
C SER A 114 7.50 -18.27 8.09
N LEU A 115 6.42 -18.48 8.84
CA LEU A 115 6.20 -17.80 10.13
C LEU A 115 7.32 -18.11 11.13
N GLY A 116 7.81 -19.35 11.19
CA GLY A 116 8.89 -19.75 12.10
C GLY A 116 10.25 -19.12 11.76
N GLN A 117 10.51 -18.87 10.47
CA GLN A 117 11.67 -18.06 10.04
C GLN A 117 11.52 -16.60 10.48
N MET A 118 10.33 -16.02 10.31
CA MET A 118 10.03 -14.66 10.77
C MET A 118 10.23 -14.52 12.28
N MET A 119 9.67 -15.43 13.09
CA MET A 119 9.80 -15.37 14.55
C MET A 119 11.25 -15.41 15.02
N ARG A 120 12.09 -16.29 14.42
CA ARG A 120 13.52 -16.34 14.74
C ARG A 120 14.27 -15.07 14.33
N LEU A 121 13.91 -14.49 13.17
CA LEU A 121 14.47 -13.22 12.72
C LEU A 121 14.09 -12.09 13.70
N MET A 122 12.80 -11.99 14.07
CA MET A 122 12.31 -10.97 14.99
C MET A 122 12.91 -11.11 16.39
N GLU A 123 13.07 -12.33 16.91
CA GLU A 123 13.72 -12.57 18.19
C GLU A 123 15.20 -12.13 18.16
N SER A 124 15.89 -12.39 17.05
CA SER A 124 17.28 -11.93 16.87
C SER A 124 17.38 -10.39 16.88
N TRP A 125 16.35 -9.70 16.37
CA TRP A 125 16.29 -8.24 16.38
C TRP A 125 15.82 -7.67 17.71
N GLN A 126 14.95 -8.36 18.45
CA GLN A 126 14.56 -7.95 19.80
C GLN A 126 15.76 -7.97 20.74
N ARG A 127 16.64 -8.97 20.63
CA ARG A 127 17.93 -8.98 21.34
C ARG A 127 18.85 -7.82 20.94
N GLN A 128 18.64 -7.26 19.75
CA GLN A 128 19.39 -6.14 19.19
C GLN A 128 18.49 -4.95 18.87
N ARG A 129 17.60 -4.52 19.80
CA ARG A 129 16.60 -3.46 19.53
C ARG A 129 17.14 -2.23 18.78
N GLY A 130 18.37 -1.80 19.09
CA GLY A 130 19.01 -0.67 18.41
C GLY A 130 19.31 -0.89 16.92
N ARG A 131 19.25 -2.12 16.42
CA ARG A 131 19.47 -2.48 15.01
C ARG A 131 18.28 -2.11 14.14
N ILE A 132 17.05 -2.39 14.59
CA ILE A 132 15.82 -2.07 13.81
C ILE A 132 15.76 -0.58 13.49
N LEU A 133 16.04 0.27 14.48
CA LEU A 133 16.05 1.73 14.33
C LEU A 133 17.12 2.26 13.36
N ARG A 134 18.14 1.45 13.06
CA ARG A 134 19.25 1.80 12.16
C ARG A 134 19.14 1.12 10.79
N LEU A 135 18.11 0.31 10.57
CA LEU A 135 17.91 -0.31 9.26
C LEU A 135 17.61 0.76 8.20
N PRO A 136 18.14 0.63 6.99
CA PRO A 136 17.79 1.53 5.89
C PRO A 136 16.33 1.30 5.47
N MET A 137 15.71 2.31 4.84
CA MET A 137 14.31 2.24 4.41
C MET A 137 14.02 1.04 3.49
N ALA A 138 14.97 0.64 2.66
CA ALA A 138 14.85 -0.53 1.78
C ALA A 138 14.74 -1.86 2.55
N GLU A 139 15.46 -2.00 3.67
CA GLU A 139 15.33 -3.20 4.52
C GLU A 139 14.00 -3.15 5.27
N LEU A 140 13.60 -1.99 5.80
CA LEU A 140 12.31 -1.81 6.47
C LEU A 140 11.12 -2.15 5.56
N SER A 141 11.20 -1.81 4.26
CA SER A 141 10.19 -2.18 3.27
C SER A 141 10.12 -3.70 3.11
N GLN A 142 11.26 -4.39 3.01
CA GLN A 142 11.33 -5.85 2.94
C GLN A 142 10.78 -6.51 4.20
N VAL A 143 11.06 -5.96 5.39
CA VAL A 143 10.49 -6.44 6.66
C VAL A 143 8.97 -6.36 6.62
N CYS A 144 8.41 -5.19 6.30
CA CYS A 144 6.96 -5.00 6.26
C CYS A 144 6.29 -5.94 5.26
N GLN A 145 6.89 -6.11 4.08
CA GLN A 145 6.43 -7.05 3.06
C GLN A 145 6.53 -8.50 3.53
N ALA A 146 7.61 -8.88 4.20
CA ALA A 146 7.77 -10.21 4.75
C ALA A 146 6.72 -10.51 5.82
N CYS A 147 6.47 -9.56 6.73
CA CYS A 147 5.41 -9.67 7.74
C CYS A 147 4.03 -9.82 7.09
N ALA A 148 3.74 -9.08 6.02
CA ALA A 148 2.50 -9.21 5.26
C ALA A 148 2.35 -10.60 4.63
N ARG A 149 3.40 -11.14 4.00
CA ARG A 149 3.39 -12.48 3.39
C ARG A 149 3.10 -13.57 4.41
N VAL A 150 3.76 -13.54 5.57
CA VAL A 150 3.59 -14.57 6.62
C VAL A 150 2.45 -14.25 7.59
N LYS A 151 1.73 -13.14 7.39
CA LYS A 151 0.69 -12.61 8.30
C LYS A 151 1.16 -12.49 9.76
N TYR A 152 2.41 -12.09 9.96
CA TYR A 152 2.98 -11.90 11.28
C TYR A 152 2.69 -10.49 11.80
N PHE A 153 2.14 -10.41 13.01
CA PHE A 153 1.92 -9.15 13.71
C PHE A 153 2.35 -9.28 15.18
N ASP A 154 3.30 -8.44 15.59
CA ASP A 154 3.72 -8.28 16.97
C ASP A 154 3.74 -6.79 17.32
N SER A 155 2.90 -6.40 18.28
CA SER A 155 2.69 -4.99 18.63
C SER A 155 3.98 -4.26 19.01
N GLN A 156 4.87 -4.93 19.75
CA GLN A 156 6.12 -4.34 20.21
C GLN A 156 7.11 -4.14 19.06
N SER A 157 7.26 -5.15 18.21
CA SER A 157 8.16 -5.06 17.06
C SER A 157 7.67 -4.04 16.02
N PHE A 158 6.36 -3.97 15.77
CA PHE A 158 5.80 -2.96 14.87
C PHE A 158 5.94 -1.54 15.43
N ALA A 159 5.89 -1.34 16.75
CA ALA A 159 6.19 -0.03 17.35
C ALA A 159 7.63 0.43 17.02
N ASP A 160 8.60 -0.49 17.11
CA ASP A 160 10.01 -0.21 16.79
C ASP A 160 10.20 0.06 15.27
N ILE A 161 9.53 -0.72 14.41
CA ILE A 161 9.53 -0.51 12.95
C ILE A 161 8.91 0.84 12.59
N ILE A 162 7.75 1.16 13.15
CA ILE A 162 7.04 2.44 12.93
C ILE A 162 7.93 3.62 13.38
N ALA A 163 8.59 3.50 14.53
CA ALA A 163 9.52 4.53 15.00
C ALA A 163 10.69 4.73 14.02
N ALA A 164 11.29 3.65 13.52
CA ALA A 164 12.36 3.70 12.51
C ALA A 164 11.88 4.39 11.22
N VAL A 165 10.70 4.03 10.72
CA VAL A 165 10.09 4.62 9.52
C VAL A 165 9.83 6.12 9.73
N LYS A 166 9.31 6.54 10.89
CA LYS A 166 9.09 7.96 11.21
C LYS A 166 10.40 8.76 11.17
N VAL A 167 11.50 8.20 11.69
CA VAL A 167 12.83 8.84 11.63
C VAL A 167 13.27 9.06 10.19
N HIS A 168 13.14 8.04 9.33
CA HIS A 168 13.51 8.16 7.92
C HIS A 168 12.61 9.14 7.16
N LEU A 169 11.30 9.13 7.38
CA LEU A 169 10.37 10.05 6.72
C LEU A 169 10.56 11.52 7.13
N ARG A 170 10.94 11.76 8.39
CA ARG A 170 11.28 13.10 8.90
C ARG A 170 12.64 13.57 8.40
N SER A 171 13.54 12.64 8.10
CA SER A 171 14.81 12.99 7.47
C SER A 171 14.55 13.58 6.08
N TYR A 172 15.27 14.65 5.73
CA TYR A 172 15.21 15.26 4.40
C TYR A 172 16.04 14.49 3.35
N VAL A 173 16.40 13.24 3.65
CA VAL A 173 17.16 12.38 2.74
C VAL A 173 16.26 11.98 1.57
N GLN A 174 16.84 11.88 0.37
CA GLN A 174 16.12 11.38 -0.80
C GLN A 174 15.69 9.93 -0.55
N LEU A 175 14.39 9.73 -0.31
CA LEU A 175 13.78 8.43 -0.16
C LEU A 175 13.30 7.92 -1.51
N LYS A 176 13.56 6.64 -1.80
CA LYS A 176 13.03 6.00 -2.99
C LYS A 176 11.53 5.77 -2.82
N ALA A 177 10.77 6.13 -3.85
CA ALA A 177 9.33 5.93 -3.93
C ALA A 177 8.91 4.49 -3.65
N ASP A 178 9.66 3.54 -4.22
CA ASP A 178 9.39 2.12 -4.14
C ASP A 178 9.53 1.59 -2.72
N ASP A 179 10.54 2.06 -1.97
CA ASP A 179 10.76 1.65 -0.59
C ASP A 179 9.62 2.15 0.31
N VAL A 180 9.21 3.42 0.15
CA VAL A 180 8.08 4.01 0.90
C VAL A 180 6.78 3.29 0.57
N GLY A 181 6.51 3.04 -0.71
CA GLY A 181 5.34 2.28 -1.15
C GLY A 181 5.32 0.86 -0.63
N GLY A 182 6.48 0.20 -0.58
CA GLY A 182 6.64 -1.14 0.00
C GLY A 182 6.33 -1.17 1.50
N VAL A 183 6.81 -0.19 2.27
CA VAL A 183 6.49 -0.05 3.70
C VAL A 183 4.99 0.18 3.89
N LEU A 184 4.40 1.15 3.20
CA LEU A 184 2.97 1.48 3.34
C LEU A 184 2.06 0.31 2.95
N SER A 185 2.37 -0.38 1.85
CA SER A 185 1.64 -1.55 1.39
C SER A 185 1.71 -2.68 2.43
N GLY A 186 2.90 -2.97 2.96
CA GLY A 186 3.08 -4.00 3.98
C GLY A 186 2.35 -3.67 5.30
N LEU A 187 2.41 -2.42 5.75
CA LEU A 187 1.66 -1.95 6.92
C LEU A 187 0.15 -2.07 6.71
N ALA A 188 -0.35 -1.69 5.53
CA ALA A 188 -1.76 -1.82 5.18
C ALA A 188 -2.22 -3.29 5.08
N ASP A 189 -1.35 -4.18 4.61
CA ASP A 189 -1.64 -5.61 4.51
C ASP A 189 -1.72 -6.30 5.88
N VAL A 190 -0.85 -5.91 6.82
CA VAL A 190 -0.85 -6.40 8.21
C VAL A 190 -1.87 -5.66 9.08
N ASN A 191 -2.56 -4.65 8.53
CA ASN A 191 -3.50 -3.78 9.26
C ASN A 191 -2.84 -3.00 10.43
N ALA A 192 -1.56 -2.67 10.29
CA ALA A 192 -0.78 -1.89 11.26
C ALA A 192 -0.83 -0.39 10.90
N TYR A 193 -1.99 0.24 11.08
CA TYR A 193 -2.21 1.64 10.73
C TYR A 193 -1.68 2.60 11.80
N ASP A 194 -0.82 3.54 11.40
CA ASP A 194 -0.39 4.69 12.20
C ASP A 194 -0.64 5.97 11.39
N LYS A 195 -1.53 6.85 11.89
CA LYS A 195 -1.93 8.06 11.19
C LYS A 195 -0.73 8.95 10.82
N GLU A 196 0.22 9.11 11.73
CA GLU A 196 1.37 10.01 11.52
C GLU A 196 2.32 9.47 10.45
N VAL A 197 2.55 8.15 10.40
CA VAL A 197 3.38 7.54 9.34
C VAL A 197 2.77 7.80 7.98
N PHE A 198 1.45 7.61 7.84
CA PHE A 198 0.75 7.83 6.58
C PHE A 198 0.74 9.31 6.18
N ASP A 199 0.55 10.24 7.14
CA ASP A 199 0.65 11.69 6.90
C ASP A 199 2.07 12.13 6.49
N LEU A 200 3.10 11.63 7.18
CA LEU A 200 4.51 11.91 6.89
C LEU A 200 4.92 11.33 5.54
N ALA A 201 4.45 10.11 5.22
CA ALA A 201 4.71 9.50 3.93
C ALA A 201 4.03 10.29 2.81
N ALA A 202 2.76 10.67 2.95
CA ALA A 202 2.06 11.49 1.96
C ALA A 202 2.82 12.82 1.72
N SER A 203 3.29 13.46 2.79
CA SER A 203 4.08 14.70 2.71
C SER A 203 5.45 14.48 2.04
N ALA A 204 6.13 13.38 2.35
CA ALA A 204 7.40 13.03 1.73
C ALA A 204 7.25 12.73 0.24
N MET A 205 6.19 12.01 -0.14
CA MET A 205 5.88 11.67 -1.52
C MET A 205 5.43 12.87 -2.34
N ASN A 206 4.75 13.84 -1.72
CA ASN A 206 4.35 15.06 -2.42
C ASN A 206 5.55 15.88 -2.90
N ARG A 207 6.62 15.93 -2.08
CA ARG A 207 7.90 16.57 -2.45
C ARG A 207 8.55 15.92 -3.68
N THR A 208 8.29 14.64 -3.92
CA THR A 208 8.86 13.87 -5.05
C THR A 208 7.83 13.53 -6.12
N ALA A 209 6.60 14.05 -6.04
CA ALA A 209 5.47 13.64 -6.88
C ALA A 209 5.73 13.81 -8.39
N GLY A 210 6.45 14.87 -8.77
CA GLY A 210 6.84 15.15 -10.16
C GLY A 210 7.81 14.13 -10.77
N HIS A 211 8.62 13.45 -9.93
CA HIS A 211 9.61 12.46 -10.36
C HIS A 211 9.13 11.02 -10.13
N LEU A 212 7.92 10.85 -9.59
CA LEU A 212 7.42 9.53 -9.25
C LEU A 212 7.00 8.75 -10.48
N GLN A 213 7.46 7.50 -10.57
CA GLN A 213 6.98 6.58 -11.57
C GLN A 213 5.51 6.22 -11.30
N ARG A 214 4.72 6.10 -12.37
CA ARG A 214 3.31 5.70 -12.34
C ARG A 214 3.02 4.42 -11.54
N PRO A 215 3.78 3.30 -11.68
CA PRO A 215 3.53 2.11 -10.87
C PRO A 215 3.67 2.37 -9.37
N ALA A 216 4.72 3.11 -8.95
CA ALA A 216 4.92 3.46 -7.55
C ALA A 216 3.77 4.33 -7.00
N ARG A 217 3.31 5.33 -7.78
CA ARG A 217 2.13 6.14 -7.40
C ARG A 217 0.91 5.28 -7.14
N LYS A 218 0.64 4.31 -8.02
CA LYS A 218 -0.50 3.42 -7.90
C LYS A 218 -0.44 2.58 -6.62
N VAL A 219 0.70 1.94 -6.34
CA VAL A 219 0.91 1.12 -5.13
C VAL A 219 0.64 1.94 -3.87
N ILE A 220 1.17 3.16 -3.83
CA ILE A 220 0.99 4.06 -2.70
C ILE A 220 -0.48 4.45 -2.54
N LEU A 221 -1.14 4.92 -3.60
CA LEU A 221 -2.56 5.29 -3.56
C LEU A 221 -3.46 4.11 -3.16
N ASP A 222 -3.14 2.90 -3.60
CA ASP A 222 -3.89 1.70 -3.24
C ASP A 222 -3.70 1.32 -1.76
N ALA A 223 -2.48 1.49 -1.21
CA ALA A 223 -2.24 1.35 0.23
C ALA A 223 -3.05 2.36 1.07
N PHE A 224 -3.08 3.63 0.66
CA PHE A 224 -3.88 4.67 1.33
C PHE A 224 -5.38 4.39 1.29
N LYS A 225 -5.90 3.90 0.16
CA LYS A 225 -7.31 3.47 0.05
C LYS A 225 -7.61 2.30 0.96
N LYS A 226 -6.71 1.33 1.06
CA LYS A 226 -6.91 0.14 1.90
C LYS A 226 -7.11 0.49 3.38
N VAL A 227 -6.39 1.49 3.88
CA VAL A 227 -6.54 2.00 5.27
C VAL A 227 -7.55 3.13 5.41
N ASN A 228 -8.26 3.51 4.33
CA ASN A 228 -9.21 4.64 4.28
C ASN A 228 -8.64 5.96 4.81
N HIS A 229 -7.33 6.20 4.64
CA HIS A 229 -6.69 7.40 5.13
C HIS A 229 -6.96 8.60 4.21
N ARG A 230 -7.41 9.71 4.79
CA ARG A 230 -7.71 10.96 4.07
C ARG A 230 -6.72 12.03 4.50
N SER A 231 -5.92 12.52 3.57
CA SER A 231 -5.03 13.66 3.77
C SER A 231 -5.07 14.61 2.56
N ASN A 232 -4.84 15.90 2.80
CA ASN A 232 -4.83 16.90 1.74
C ASN A 232 -3.72 16.61 0.71
N SER A 233 -2.56 16.15 1.18
CA SER A 233 -1.42 15.76 0.32
C SER A 233 -1.76 14.60 -0.63
N LEU A 234 -2.70 13.71 -0.27
CA LEU A 234 -3.16 12.66 -1.17
C LEU A 234 -3.97 13.19 -2.34
N ARG A 235 -4.72 14.28 -2.13
CA ARG A 235 -5.53 14.90 -3.18
C ARG A 235 -4.63 15.37 -4.31
N GLU A 236 -3.56 16.10 -3.99
CA GLU A 236 -2.57 16.57 -4.96
C GLU A 236 -1.92 15.39 -5.72
N MET A 237 -1.50 14.34 -5.02
CA MET A 237 -0.96 13.14 -5.68
C MET A 237 -1.98 12.47 -6.61
N SER A 238 -3.26 12.44 -6.22
CA SER A 238 -4.33 11.87 -7.05
C SER A 238 -4.60 12.68 -8.31
N GLU A 239 -4.51 14.01 -8.22
CA GLU A 239 -4.62 14.94 -9.34
C GLU A 239 -3.43 14.78 -10.30
N HIS A 240 -2.21 14.64 -9.77
CA HIS A 240 -1.02 14.33 -10.56
C HIS A 240 -1.14 13.00 -11.33
N GLU A 241 -1.66 11.95 -10.69
CA GLU A 241 -1.89 10.66 -11.37
C GLU A 241 -3.00 10.75 -12.42
N ALA A 242 -4.06 11.52 -12.16
CA ALA A 242 -5.13 11.76 -13.13
C ALA A 242 -4.61 12.50 -14.37
N LYS A 243 -3.81 13.56 -14.14
CA LYS A 243 -3.15 14.31 -15.21
C LYS A 243 -2.18 13.44 -16.01
N ALA A 244 -1.32 12.66 -15.35
CA ALA A 244 -0.40 11.77 -16.03
C ALA A 244 -1.11 10.73 -16.93
N ARG A 245 -2.25 10.18 -16.47
CA ARG A 245 -3.06 9.27 -17.30
C ARG A 245 -3.71 9.96 -18.49
N TYR A 246 -4.15 11.20 -18.29
CA TYR A 246 -4.71 11.99 -19.37
C TYR A 246 -3.65 12.27 -20.44
N ASP A 247 -2.46 12.72 -20.03
CA ASP A 247 -1.34 13.01 -20.94
C ASP A 247 -0.90 11.76 -21.70
N GLU A 248 -0.83 10.60 -21.04
CA GLU A 248 -0.51 9.32 -21.67
C GLU A 248 -1.57 8.93 -22.73
N ARG A 249 -2.86 9.02 -22.40
CA ARG A 249 -3.95 8.77 -23.37
C ARG A 249 -3.90 9.73 -24.55
N CYS A 250 -3.62 11.02 -24.30
CA CYS A 250 -3.44 12.00 -25.37
C CYS A 250 -2.24 11.62 -26.26
N SER A 251 -1.13 11.14 -25.67
CA SER A 251 0.04 10.69 -26.42
C SER A 251 -0.23 9.42 -27.24
N GLU A 252 -1.00 8.46 -26.72
CA GLU A 252 -1.41 7.26 -27.45
C GLU A 252 -2.30 7.61 -28.64
N VAL A 253 -3.28 8.51 -28.43
CA VAL A 253 -4.13 9.02 -29.50
C VAL A 253 -3.26 9.73 -30.55
N ALA A 254 -2.39 10.65 -30.16
CA ALA A 254 -1.48 11.33 -31.09
C ALA A 254 -0.58 10.35 -31.87
N ALA A 255 -0.04 9.33 -31.21
CA ALA A 255 0.76 8.29 -31.85
C ALA A 255 -0.06 7.45 -32.83
N SER A 256 -1.35 7.22 -32.56
CA SER A 256 -2.24 6.51 -33.49
C SER A 256 -2.46 7.29 -34.79
N TRP A 257 -2.50 8.62 -34.75
CA TRP A 257 -2.59 9.48 -35.95
C TRP A 257 -1.30 9.50 -36.76
N GLN A 258 -0.14 9.31 -36.12
CA GLN A 258 1.16 9.35 -36.78
C GLN A 258 1.55 8.07 -37.51
N ARG A 259 0.87 6.94 -37.27
CA ARG A 259 1.17 5.66 -37.96
C ARG A 259 0.65 5.70 -39.40
N PRO A 260 1.50 5.93 -40.42
CA PRO A 260 1.06 5.98 -41.80
C PRO A 260 0.66 4.55 -42.21
N GLY A 261 -0.62 4.35 -42.56
CA GLY A 261 -1.14 3.07 -43.07
C GLY A 261 -2.11 2.30 -42.15
N SER A 262 -2.39 2.76 -40.92
CA SER A 262 -3.32 2.03 -40.02
C SER A 262 -4.81 2.20 -40.36
N THR A 263 -5.18 3.08 -41.30
CA THR A 263 -6.59 3.29 -41.70
C THR A 263 -7.00 2.50 -42.94
N SER A 264 -6.13 1.65 -43.51
CA SER A 264 -6.55 0.70 -44.54
C SER A 264 -7.23 -0.51 -43.88
N THR A 265 -8.37 -0.28 -43.24
CA THR A 265 -9.39 -1.32 -43.12
C THR A 265 -9.86 -1.57 -44.55
N THR A 266 -9.18 -2.51 -45.23
CA THR A 266 -9.67 -3.11 -46.47
C THR A 266 -11.06 -3.65 -46.17
N TRP A 267 -12.07 -2.86 -46.50
CA TRP A 267 -13.43 -3.32 -46.75
C TRP A 267 -13.34 -4.30 -47.93
N ARG A 268 -12.97 -5.56 -47.65
CA ARG A 268 -13.21 -6.64 -48.60
C ARG A 268 -14.71 -6.79 -48.64
N GLY A 269 -15.31 -6.29 -49.71
CA GLY A 269 -16.71 -6.55 -50.03
C GLY A 269 -16.98 -8.04 -49.96
N PHE A 270 -17.95 -8.42 -49.13
CA PHE A 270 -18.62 -9.70 -49.26
C PHE A 270 -19.37 -9.69 -50.59
N GLY A 271 -18.87 -10.48 -51.54
CA GLY A 271 -19.58 -10.90 -52.75
C GLY A 271 -19.98 -12.35 -52.61
#